data_AF-A0A921HW28-F1
#
_entry.id   AF-A0A921HW28-F1
#
_cell.length_a   1.000
_cell.length_b   1.000
_cell.length_c   1.000
_cell.angle_alpha   90.00
_cell.angle_beta   90.00
_cell.angle_gamma   90.00
#
_symmetry.space_group_name_H-M   'P 1'
#
loop_
_entity.id
_entity.type
_entity.pdbx_description
1 polymer ?
#
loop_
_entity_poly.entity_id
_entity_poly.type
_entity_poly.pdbx_seq_one_letter_code
_entity_poly.pdbx_strand_id
1 'polypeptide(L)'
;MDSHKAEKVSFKRTISSGFLFAALFLCISCGSSKQAAVSPTPAPAAQDPTQPKMANGEQVLLTFCMDEAYDKPGEYMAGLGIAEDRPDRSRAITDANRVAIADIASRYIGMLKNAIEDYSKDVNVPSGKKMYESELEGGAQVIGTKVIDKYANVVCRKLSQSATGGYVGYVAVHVLLEDAKKGLAEELEVRKVDYDKKKFFEKMDAELAKEAARQKAEMDAMQ
;
A
#
# COMPACT_ATOMS: atom_id res chain seq x y z
N MET A 1 -13.43 -47.62 -43.42
CA MET A 1 -14.20 -47.53 -42.17
C MET A 1 -13.68 -46.30 -41.44
N ASP A 2 -14.49 -45.22 -41.53
CA ASP A 2 -14.75 -44.16 -40.54
C ASP A 2 -13.59 -43.49 -39.77
N SER A 3 -13.57 -42.20 -39.47
CA SER A 3 -14.34 -41.00 -39.84
C SER A 3 -13.68 -39.81 -39.10
N HIS A 4 -14.05 -38.58 -39.49
CA HIS A 4 -13.97 -37.30 -38.77
C HIS A 4 -12.69 -36.44 -38.78
N LYS A 5 -12.62 -35.70 -39.89
CA LYS A 5 -12.49 -34.23 -40.03
C LYS A 5 -12.94 -33.39 -38.80
N ALA A 6 -12.15 -32.38 -38.43
CA ALA A 6 -12.64 -31.13 -37.82
C ALA A 6 -11.72 -29.96 -38.18
N GLU A 7 -12.35 -28.83 -38.49
CA GLU A 7 -11.90 -27.74 -39.36
C GLU A 7 -11.53 -26.51 -38.52
N LYS A 8 -10.46 -25.81 -38.89
CA LYS A 8 -10.07 -24.51 -38.30
C LYS A 8 -10.89 -23.39 -38.95
N VAL A 9 -11.58 -22.58 -38.15
CA VAL A 9 -12.20 -21.33 -38.61
C VAL A 9 -11.61 -20.15 -37.83
N SER A 10 -10.91 -19.29 -38.56
CA SER A 10 -10.46 -17.95 -38.16
C SER A 10 -11.43 -16.93 -38.75
N PHE A 11 -12.00 -16.06 -37.92
CA PHE A 11 -12.87 -14.98 -38.38
C PHE A 11 -12.37 -13.61 -37.89
N LYS A 12 -11.82 -12.83 -38.82
CA LYS A 12 -11.66 -11.37 -38.74
C LYS A 12 -12.87 -10.72 -39.43
N ARG A 13 -13.47 -9.69 -38.83
CA ARG A 13 -14.10 -8.53 -39.52
C ARG A 13 -14.56 -7.49 -38.47
N THR A 14 -13.97 -6.30 -38.42
CA THR A 14 -14.27 -5.08 -39.22
C THR A 14 -15.38 -4.23 -38.57
N ILE A 15 -14.98 -3.11 -37.97
CA ILE A 15 -15.87 -2.05 -37.45
C ILE A 15 -16.05 -1.02 -38.58
N SER A 16 -17.29 -0.78 -38.98
CA SER A 16 -17.65 0.21 -40.01
C SER A 16 -18.07 1.54 -39.38
N SER A 17 -17.54 2.62 -39.95
CA SER A 17 -17.88 4.01 -39.65
C SER A 17 -19.19 4.48 -40.29
N GLY A 18 -19.92 5.34 -39.57
CA GLY A 18 -20.63 6.50 -40.10
C GLY A 18 -22.11 6.33 -40.50
N PHE A 19 -22.99 7.17 -39.96
CA PHE A 19 -23.75 8.15 -40.75
C PHE A 19 -24.48 9.16 -39.84
N LEU A 20 -24.30 10.45 -40.17
CA LEU A 20 -25.03 11.61 -39.65
C LEU A 20 -26.51 11.58 -40.04
N PHE A 21 -27.40 12.14 -39.22
CA PHE A 21 -28.45 13.02 -39.70
C PHE A 21 -28.79 14.12 -38.68
N ALA A 22 -28.93 15.34 -39.20
CA ALA A 22 -29.03 16.59 -38.48
C ALA A 22 -30.49 17.06 -38.29
N ALA A 23 -30.67 17.75 -37.15
CA ALA A 23 -31.55 18.89 -36.84
C ALA A 23 -33.03 18.88 -37.22
N LEU A 24 -33.89 19.17 -36.22
CA LEU A 24 -34.81 20.31 -36.33
C LEU A 24 -35.16 20.89 -34.93
N PHE A 25 -35.09 22.21 -34.85
CA PHE A 25 -35.33 23.11 -33.72
C PHE A 25 -36.83 23.23 -33.36
N LEU A 26 -37.16 23.50 -32.09
CA LEU A 26 -37.89 24.73 -31.67
C LEU A 26 -38.11 24.84 -30.13
N CYS A 27 -37.73 26.03 -29.65
CA CYS A 27 -37.85 26.73 -28.36
C CYS A 27 -38.92 26.30 -27.33
N ILE A 28 -38.56 26.39 -26.04
CA ILE A 28 -39.18 27.28 -25.04
C ILE A 28 -38.16 27.53 -23.92
N SER A 29 -37.93 28.82 -23.68
CA SER A 29 -37.20 29.39 -22.56
C SER A 29 -37.85 29.10 -21.21
N CYS A 30 -37.07 28.62 -20.24
CA CYS A 30 -37.27 28.97 -18.83
C CYS A 30 -35.91 28.92 -18.12
N GLY A 31 -35.45 30.08 -17.67
CA GLY A 31 -34.19 30.21 -16.96
C GLY A 31 -34.23 29.45 -15.64
N SER A 32 -33.25 28.58 -15.43
CA SER A 32 -32.85 28.16 -14.10
C SER A 32 -31.35 27.91 -14.16
N SER A 33 -30.59 28.93 -13.78
CA SER A 33 -29.19 28.80 -13.43
C SER A 33 -29.08 27.85 -12.24
N LYS A 34 -29.03 26.56 -12.51
CA LYS A 34 -28.53 25.58 -11.54
C LYS A 34 -27.03 25.79 -11.46
N GLN A 35 -26.62 26.77 -10.64
CA GLN A 35 -25.36 26.67 -9.93
C GLN A 35 -25.33 25.28 -9.29
N ALA A 36 -24.30 24.50 -9.60
CA ALA A 36 -24.01 23.29 -8.86
C ALA A 36 -23.93 23.72 -7.38
N ALA A 37 -24.94 23.35 -6.60
CA ALA A 37 -24.90 23.53 -5.17
C ALA A 37 -23.71 22.73 -4.68
N VAL A 38 -22.64 23.43 -4.29
CA VAL A 38 -21.58 22.84 -3.48
C VAL A 38 -22.31 22.32 -2.25
N SER A 39 -22.37 20.99 -2.11
CA SER A 39 -22.90 20.36 -0.91
C SER A 39 -22.26 21.07 0.30
N PRO A 40 -23.04 21.54 1.29
CA PRO A 40 -22.46 22.17 2.46
C PRO A 40 -21.45 21.20 3.07
N THR A 41 -20.29 21.72 3.46
CA THR A 41 -19.34 21.02 4.32
C THR A 41 -20.15 20.28 5.40
N PRO A 42 -19.99 18.96 5.55
CA PRO A 42 -20.71 18.22 6.58
C PRO A 42 -20.52 18.96 7.90
N ALA A 43 -21.62 19.27 8.59
CA ALA A 43 -21.55 19.79 9.94
C ALA A 43 -20.66 18.84 10.76
N PRO A 44 -19.78 19.36 11.65
CA PRO A 44 -18.99 18.50 12.52
C PRO A 44 -19.91 17.49 13.17
N ALA A 45 -19.57 16.20 13.06
CA ALA A 45 -20.36 15.13 13.65
C ALA A 45 -20.68 15.48 15.11
N ALA A 46 -21.91 15.21 15.53
CA ALA A 46 -22.35 15.51 16.89
C ALA A 46 -21.33 14.94 17.89
N GLN A 47 -20.78 15.82 18.73
CA GLN A 47 -19.72 15.48 19.67
C GLN A 47 -20.15 14.31 20.53
N ASP A 48 -19.34 13.25 20.57
CA ASP A 48 -19.49 12.20 21.56
C ASP A 48 -19.34 12.85 22.96
N PRO A 49 -20.39 12.86 23.80
CA PRO A 49 -20.36 13.52 25.10
C PRO A 49 -19.37 12.88 26.08
N THR A 50 -18.79 11.72 25.74
CA THR A 50 -17.75 11.04 26.53
C THR A 50 -16.33 11.42 26.13
N GLN A 51 -16.14 12.12 25.00
CA GLN A 51 -14.80 12.59 24.62
C GLN A 51 -14.36 13.78 25.47
N PRO A 52 -13.08 13.83 25.91
CA PRO A 52 -12.55 14.99 26.61
C PRO A 52 -12.71 16.25 25.76
N LYS A 53 -13.47 17.23 26.26
CA LYS A 53 -13.57 18.56 25.64
C LYS A 53 -12.35 19.38 26.05
N MET A 54 -11.50 19.70 25.09
CA MET A 54 -10.36 20.60 25.32
C MET A 54 -10.86 22.04 25.50
N ALA A 55 -10.11 22.85 26.25
CA ALA A 55 -10.54 24.16 26.74
C ALA A 55 -10.90 25.18 25.64
N ASN A 56 -10.47 24.95 24.40
CA ASN A 56 -10.65 25.80 23.22
C ASN A 56 -11.60 25.19 22.17
N GLY A 57 -12.33 24.11 22.51
CA GLY A 57 -13.23 23.44 21.57
C GLY A 57 -12.53 22.46 20.62
N GLU A 58 -11.24 22.20 20.82
CA GLU A 58 -10.53 21.09 20.17
C GLU A 58 -11.09 19.74 20.63
N GLN A 59 -11.04 18.76 19.72
CA GLN A 59 -11.46 17.39 19.97
C GLN A 59 -10.24 16.48 19.91
N VAL A 60 -10.16 15.54 20.86
CA VAL A 60 -9.13 14.50 20.82
C VAL A 60 -9.49 13.51 19.71
N LEU A 61 -8.70 13.49 18.63
CA LEU A 61 -8.82 12.48 17.59
C LEU A 61 -8.14 11.20 18.09
N LEU A 62 -8.94 10.27 18.62
CA LEU A 62 -8.44 8.98 19.08
C LEU A 62 -8.45 7.99 17.90
N THR A 63 -7.28 7.70 17.36
CA THR A 63 -7.13 6.60 16.38
C THR A 63 -6.73 5.33 17.13
N PHE A 64 -7.48 4.25 16.94
CA PHE A 64 -7.11 2.98 17.56
C PHE A 64 -5.85 2.39 16.93
N CYS A 65 -5.07 1.69 17.76
CA CYS A 65 -3.80 1.07 17.38
C CYS A 65 -2.69 2.06 16.98
N MET A 66 -2.85 3.35 17.28
CA MET A 66 -1.91 4.38 16.82
C MET A 66 -0.57 4.28 17.57
N ASP A 67 -0.58 3.92 18.85
CA ASP A 67 0.66 3.74 19.63
C ASP A 67 1.51 2.60 19.06
N GLU A 68 0.88 1.56 18.52
CA GLU A 68 1.54 0.44 17.86
C GLU A 68 1.84 0.68 16.37
N ALA A 69 1.38 1.79 15.79
CA ALA A 69 1.52 2.10 14.37
C ALA A 69 2.83 2.78 14.00
N TYR A 70 3.64 3.19 14.99
CA TYR A 70 4.90 3.86 14.76
C TYR A 70 6.04 2.86 14.62
N ASP A 71 6.86 3.04 13.59
CA ASP A 71 8.12 2.33 13.43
C ASP A 71 8.99 2.53 14.69
N LYS A 72 9.76 1.50 15.04
CA LYS A 72 10.80 1.60 16.05
C LYS A 72 12.15 1.46 15.38
N PRO A 73 12.88 2.59 15.18
CA PRO A 73 14.18 2.59 14.54
C PRO A 73 15.13 1.52 15.08
N GLY A 74 15.67 0.69 14.19
CA GLY A 74 16.59 -0.39 14.54
C GLY A 74 15.93 -1.68 15.05
N GLU A 75 14.60 -1.72 15.22
CA GLU A 75 13.90 -2.90 15.74
C GLU A 75 12.85 -3.43 14.76
N TYR A 76 11.87 -2.61 14.36
CA TYR A 76 10.81 -3.01 13.45
C TYR A 76 10.25 -1.87 12.62
N MET A 77 9.67 -2.23 11.47
CA MET A 77 8.73 -1.40 10.73
C MET A 77 7.30 -1.72 11.17
N ALA A 78 6.47 -0.70 11.33
CA ALA A 78 5.07 -0.80 11.72
C ALA A 78 4.15 -0.25 10.62
N GLY A 79 3.01 -0.90 10.41
CA GLY A 79 2.02 -0.43 9.46
C GLY A 79 0.66 -0.34 10.13
N LEU A 80 -0.08 0.71 9.82
CA LEU A 80 -1.46 0.89 10.26
C LEU A 80 -2.40 0.73 9.08
N GLY A 81 -3.46 -0.05 9.29
CA GLY A 81 -4.53 -0.20 8.33
C GLY A 81 -5.87 0.08 8.95
N ILE A 82 -6.68 0.85 8.23
CA ILE A 82 -8.04 1.20 8.59
C ILE A 82 -8.96 0.76 7.45
N ALA A 83 -10.04 0.07 7.78
CA ALA A 83 -11.08 -0.29 6.81
C ALA A 83 -12.45 0.08 7.35
N GLU A 84 -13.09 1.02 6.67
CA GLU A 84 -14.36 1.63 7.10
C GLU A 84 -15.58 0.95 6.44
N ASP A 85 -16.73 1.11 7.08
CA ASP A 85 -18.05 0.73 6.58
C ASP A 85 -18.14 -0.69 5.98
N ARG A 86 -17.51 -1.66 6.66
CA ARG A 86 -17.61 -3.07 6.27
C ARG A 86 -18.90 -3.70 6.78
N PRO A 87 -19.48 -4.64 6.01
CA PRO A 87 -20.76 -5.27 6.36
C PRO A 87 -20.66 -6.19 7.57
N ASP A 88 -19.46 -6.67 7.89
CA ASP A 88 -19.22 -7.57 9.01
C ASP A 88 -17.84 -7.32 9.64
N ARG A 89 -17.71 -7.72 10.91
CA ARG A 89 -16.49 -7.56 11.73
C ARG A 89 -15.27 -8.25 11.12
N SER A 90 -15.47 -9.40 10.47
CA SER A 90 -14.38 -10.20 9.91
C SER A 90 -13.76 -9.49 8.71
N ARG A 91 -14.58 -8.97 7.80
CA ARG A 91 -14.11 -8.16 6.68
C ARG A 91 -13.45 -6.86 7.12
N ALA A 92 -14.00 -6.19 8.13
CA ALA A 92 -13.37 -4.98 8.70
C ALA A 92 -11.92 -5.24 9.13
N ILE A 93 -11.68 -6.31 9.90
CA ILE A 93 -10.33 -6.68 10.33
C ILE A 93 -9.46 -7.19 9.17
N THR A 94 -10.01 -8.01 8.28
CA THR A 94 -9.23 -8.59 7.17
C THR A 94 -8.76 -7.52 6.20
N ASP A 95 -9.63 -6.58 5.84
CA ASP A 95 -9.28 -5.48 4.94
C ASP A 95 -8.34 -4.49 5.61
N ALA A 96 -8.56 -4.15 6.88
CA ALA A 96 -7.64 -3.32 7.65
C ALA A 96 -6.25 -3.97 7.73
N ASN A 97 -6.17 -5.28 7.98
CA ASN A 97 -4.91 -6.01 7.98
C ASN A 97 -4.21 -5.95 6.62
N ARG A 98 -4.95 -6.08 5.51
CA ARG A 98 -4.39 -5.97 4.16
C ARG A 98 -3.83 -4.57 3.90
N VAL A 99 -4.50 -3.52 4.37
CA VAL A 99 -4.00 -2.13 4.26
C VAL A 99 -2.73 -1.96 5.09
N ALA A 100 -2.70 -2.46 6.33
CA ALA A 100 -1.53 -2.38 7.20
C ALA A 100 -0.29 -3.07 6.60
N ILE A 101 -0.49 -4.26 6.02
CA ILE A 101 0.57 -4.99 5.30
C ILE A 101 1.05 -4.22 4.07
N ALA A 102 0.11 -3.66 3.28
CA ALA A 102 0.44 -2.90 2.08
C ALA A 102 1.26 -1.63 2.40
N ASP A 103 1.00 -0.99 3.54
CA ASP A 103 1.76 0.16 4.02
C ASP A 103 3.23 -0.21 4.23
N ILE A 104 3.54 -1.22 5.05
CA ILE A 104 4.93 -1.70 5.25
C ILE A 104 5.54 -2.15 3.92
N ALA A 105 4.81 -2.93 3.12
CA ALA A 105 5.31 -3.46 1.86
C ALA A 105 5.75 -2.34 0.92
N SER A 106 4.98 -1.25 0.81
CA SER A 106 5.32 -0.13 -0.07
C SER A 106 6.67 0.50 0.30
N ARG A 107 6.90 0.74 1.60
CA ARG A 107 8.14 1.33 2.12
C ARG A 107 9.32 0.37 1.98
N TYR A 108 9.12 -0.90 2.33
CA TYR A 108 10.15 -1.93 2.21
C TYR A 108 10.59 -2.17 0.76
N ILE A 109 9.63 -2.21 -0.18
CA ILE A 109 9.92 -2.33 -1.62
C ILE A 109 10.70 -1.11 -2.12
N GLY A 110 10.36 0.10 -1.66
CA GLY A 110 11.12 1.32 -1.97
C GLY A 110 12.57 1.22 -1.53
N MET A 111 12.82 0.81 -0.28
CA MET A 111 14.18 0.61 0.24
C MET A 111 14.93 -0.46 -0.55
N LEU A 112 14.28 -1.57 -0.90
CA LEU A 112 14.89 -2.63 -1.69
C LEU A 112 15.32 -2.13 -3.08
N LYS A 113 14.49 -1.33 -3.76
CA LYS A 113 14.83 -0.73 -5.05
C LYS A 113 16.04 0.18 -4.95
N ASN A 114 16.06 1.07 -3.95
CA ASN A 114 17.20 1.97 -3.73
C ASN A 114 18.48 1.18 -3.44
N ALA A 115 18.41 0.15 -2.59
CA ALA A 115 19.56 -0.68 -2.26
C ALA A 115 20.10 -1.44 -3.49
N ILE A 116 19.21 -1.97 -4.35
CA ILE A 116 19.61 -2.60 -5.63
C ILE A 116 20.29 -1.57 -6.54
N GLU A 117 19.71 -0.38 -6.68
CA GLU A 117 20.26 0.69 -7.50
C GLU A 117 21.66 1.11 -7.02
N ASP A 118 21.81 1.39 -5.73
CA ASP A 118 23.09 1.78 -5.12
C ASP A 118 24.13 0.65 -5.20
N TYR A 119 23.70 -0.59 -5.02
CA TYR A 119 24.55 -1.78 -5.18
C TYR A 119 25.04 -1.94 -6.62
N SER A 120 24.15 -1.79 -7.61
CA SER A 120 24.49 -1.93 -9.03
C SER A 120 25.50 -0.88 -9.51
N LYS A 121 25.50 0.30 -8.89
CA LYS A 121 26.41 1.41 -9.21
C LYS A 121 27.74 1.34 -8.45
N ASP A 122 27.87 0.46 -7.45
CA ASP A 122 29.11 0.35 -6.67
C ASP A 122 30.27 -0.14 -7.56
N VAL A 123 31.36 0.62 -7.56
CA VAL A 123 32.57 0.31 -8.34
C VAL A 123 33.39 -0.81 -7.72
N ASN A 124 33.18 -1.11 -6.43
CA ASN A 124 33.86 -2.16 -5.70
C ASN A 124 33.17 -3.53 -5.85
N VAL A 125 31.99 -3.56 -6.50
CA VAL A 125 31.28 -4.81 -6.82
C VAL A 125 31.73 -5.27 -8.21
N PRO A 126 32.30 -6.49 -8.35
CA PRO A 126 32.67 -7.03 -9.66
C PRO A 126 31.48 -7.06 -10.61
N SER A 127 31.70 -6.77 -11.90
CA SER A 127 30.60 -6.65 -12.88
C SER A 127 29.70 -7.90 -12.95
N GLY A 128 30.27 -9.11 -12.79
CA GLY A 128 29.51 -10.36 -12.80
C GLY A 128 28.78 -10.69 -11.50
N LYS A 129 28.90 -9.83 -10.47
CA LYS A 129 28.18 -9.94 -9.18
C LYS A 129 27.17 -8.81 -9.00
N LYS A 130 27.06 -7.89 -9.96
CA LYS A 130 26.06 -6.82 -9.90
C LYS A 130 24.68 -7.43 -10.08
N MET A 131 23.71 -6.83 -9.39
CA MET A 131 22.32 -7.24 -9.43
C MET A 131 21.52 -6.06 -9.95
N TYR A 132 20.69 -6.31 -10.96
CA TYR A 132 19.78 -5.32 -11.50
C TYR A 132 18.34 -5.74 -11.26
N GLU A 133 17.44 -4.78 -11.02
CA GLU A 133 16.03 -5.09 -10.76
C GLU A 133 15.39 -5.87 -11.92
N SER A 134 15.78 -5.59 -13.16
CA SER A 134 15.30 -6.27 -14.36
C SER A 134 15.64 -7.76 -14.44
N GLU A 135 16.64 -8.20 -13.68
CA GLU A 135 17.09 -9.61 -13.64
C GLU A 135 16.36 -10.41 -12.58
N LEU A 136 15.65 -9.73 -11.68
CA LEU A 136 14.87 -10.34 -10.62
C LEU A 136 13.47 -10.64 -11.14
N GLU A 137 13.06 -11.91 -11.07
CA GLU A 137 11.70 -12.31 -11.46
C GLU A 137 10.65 -11.55 -10.63
N GLY A 138 9.90 -10.66 -11.32
CA GLY A 138 8.91 -9.78 -10.70
C GLY A 138 9.48 -8.57 -9.96
N GLY A 139 10.79 -8.35 -10.02
CA GLY A 139 11.49 -7.21 -9.44
C GLY A 139 11.44 -7.16 -7.91
N ALA A 140 11.78 -5.99 -7.37
CA ALA A 140 11.71 -5.72 -5.94
C ALA A 140 10.27 -5.84 -5.40
N GLN A 141 9.26 -5.62 -6.24
CA GLN A 141 7.86 -5.73 -5.87
C GLN A 141 7.51 -7.13 -5.37
N VAL A 142 7.80 -8.17 -6.16
CA VAL A 142 7.45 -9.55 -5.81
C VAL A 142 8.24 -10.03 -4.59
N ILE A 143 9.54 -9.72 -4.53
CA ILE A 143 10.39 -10.09 -3.40
C ILE A 143 9.90 -9.40 -2.13
N GLY A 144 9.73 -8.08 -2.16
CA GLY A 144 9.31 -7.30 -1.00
C GLY A 144 7.94 -7.72 -0.48
N THR A 145 6.95 -7.91 -1.35
CA THR A 145 5.63 -8.43 -0.92
C THR A 145 5.75 -9.78 -0.24
N LYS A 146 6.49 -10.75 -0.82
CA LYS A 146 6.66 -12.08 -0.21
C LYS A 146 7.32 -12.03 1.16
N VAL A 147 8.32 -11.15 1.34
CA VAL A 147 8.98 -10.96 2.64
C VAL A 147 7.99 -10.41 3.66
N ILE A 148 7.28 -9.32 3.34
CA ILE A 148 6.35 -8.71 4.28
C ILE A 148 5.19 -9.64 4.60
N ASP A 149 4.60 -10.31 3.61
CA ASP A 149 3.51 -11.28 3.83
C ASP A 149 3.93 -12.43 4.76
N LYS A 150 5.20 -12.85 4.69
CA LYS A 150 5.74 -13.95 5.50
C LYS A 150 6.03 -13.55 6.95
N TYR A 151 6.50 -12.32 7.17
CA TYR A 151 7.04 -11.91 8.47
C TYR A 151 6.22 -10.83 9.20
N ALA A 152 5.17 -10.29 8.57
CA ALA A 152 4.27 -9.33 9.23
C ALA A 152 3.45 -10.01 10.34
N ASN A 153 3.55 -9.46 11.54
CA ASN A 153 2.84 -9.93 12.72
C ASN A 153 1.84 -8.88 13.18
N VAL A 154 0.60 -9.29 13.41
CA VAL A 154 -0.42 -8.37 13.92
C VAL A 154 -0.23 -8.13 15.42
N VAL A 155 -0.04 -6.88 15.81
CA VAL A 155 0.21 -6.48 17.20
C VAL A 155 -0.96 -5.77 17.85
N CYS A 156 -1.82 -5.14 17.06
CA CYS A 156 -3.07 -4.54 17.53
C CYS A 156 -4.22 -4.84 16.56
N ARG A 157 -5.39 -5.15 17.12
CA ARG A 157 -6.66 -5.26 16.41
C ARG A 157 -7.75 -4.61 17.24
N LYS A 158 -8.41 -3.60 16.69
CA LYS A 158 -9.57 -2.95 17.30
C LYS A 158 -10.69 -2.83 16.27
N LEU A 159 -11.91 -2.75 16.79
CA LEU A 159 -13.13 -2.61 16.01
C LEU A 159 -13.96 -1.49 16.62
N SER A 160 -14.57 -0.66 15.78
CA SER A 160 -15.72 0.16 16.15
C SER A 160 -16.87 -0.10 15.20
N GLN A 161 -18.04 0.42 15.56
CA GLN A 161 -19.21 0.45 14.69
C GLN A 161 -19.52 1.90 14.35
N SER A 162 -19.71 2.20 13.06
CA SER A 162 -20.09 3.52 12.58
C SER A 162 -21.57 3.79 12.87
N ALA A 163 -21.97 5.07 12.79
CA ALA A 163 -23.35 5.50 13.03
C ALA A 163 -24.36 4.89 12.04
N THR A 164 -23.90 4.42 10.88
CA THR A 164 -24.70 3.73 9.85
C THR A 164 -24.82 2.22 10.11
N GLY A 165 -24.22 1.71 11.19
CA GLY A 165 -24.20 0.29 11.56
C GLY A 165 -23.06 -0.51 10.92
N GLY A 166 -22.27 0.11 10.03
CA GLY A 166 -21.08 -0.50 9.42
C GLY A 166 -19.96 -0.72 10.44
N TYR A 167 -19.06 -1.67 10.16
CA TYR A 167 -17.91 -1.94 11.02
C TYR A 167 -16.67 -1.23 10.51
N VAL A 168 -15.89 -0.64 11.42
CA VAL A 168 -14.58 -0.06 11.15
C VAL A 168 -13.51 -0.90 11.84
N GLY A 169 -12.54 -1.38 11.07
CA GLY A 169 -11.40 -2.16 11.57
C GLY A 169 -10.15 -1.34 11.62
N TYR A 170 -9.39 -1.48 12.71
CA TYR A 170 -8.09 -0.87 12.92
C TYR A 170 -7.10 -1.97 13.23
N VAL A 171 -6.03 -2.06 12.45
CA VAL A 171 -5.01 -3.10 12.60
C VAL A 171 -3.63 -2.45 12.51
N ALA A 172 -2.79 -2.72 13.51
CA ALA A 172 -1.37 -2.43 13.42
C ALA A 172 -0.58 -3.74 13.28
N VAL A 173 0.40 -3.75 12.38
CA VAL A 173 1.27 -4.89 12.12
C VAL A 173 2.73 -4.47 12.24
N HIS A 174 3.59 -5.37 12.70
CA HIS A 174 5.04 -5.16 12.81
C HIS A 174 5.79 -6.18 11.95
N VAL A 175 6.91 -5.76 11.38
CA VAL A 175 7.92 -6.62 10.78
C VAL A 175 9.26 -6.29 11.41
N LEU A 176 9.86 -7.26 12.11
CA LEU A 176 11.20 -7.10 12.67
C LEU A 176 12.21 -6.89 11.54
N LEU A 177 13.13 -5.93 11.70
CA LEU A 177 14.11 -5.62 10.64
C LEU A 177 15.00 -6.81 10.31
N GLU A 178 15.37 -7.60 11.31
CA GLU A 178 16.16 -8.82 11.11
C GLU A 178 15.41 -9.90 10.33
N ASP A 179 14.10 -10.04 10.58
CA ASP A 179 13.27 -10.97 9.83
C ASP A 179 13.07 -10.53 8.38
N ALA A 180 12.90 -9.22 8.14
CA ALA A 180 12.85 -8.67 6.80
C ALA A 180 14.15 -8.94 6.02
N LYS A 181 15.32 -8.69 6.62
CA LYS A 181 16.63 -8.97 6.03
C LYS A 181 16.82 -10.46 5.77
N LYS A 182 16.44 -11.32 6.71
CA LYS A 182 16.46 -12.77 6.55
C LYS A 182 15.59 -13.21 5.38
N GLY A 183 14.35 -12.73 5.31
CA GLY A 183 13.42 -13.04 4.23
C GLY A 183 13.95 -12.62 2.87
N LEU A 184 14.59 -11.45 2.77
CA LEU A 184 15.23 -11.01 1.54
C LEU A 184 16.37 -11.93 1.12
N ALA A 185 17.22 -12.35 2.06
CA ALA A 185 18.29 -13.30 1.77
C ALA A 185 17.74 -14.62 1.23
N GLU A 186 16.68 -15.15 1.86
CA GLU A 186 16.00 -16.36 1.42
C GLU A 186 15.39 -16.23 0.01
N GLU A 187 14.71 -15.12 -0.29
CA GLU A 187 14.10 -14.89 -1.61
C GLU A 187 15.14 -14.73 -2.73
N LEU A 188 16.30 -14.12 -2.43
CA LEU A 188 17.42 -14.01 -3.37
C LEU A 188 18.11 -15.37 -3.59
N GLU A 189 18.20 -16.20 -2.56
CA GLU A 189 18.73 -17.56 -2.66
C GLU A 189 17.82 -18.48 -3.49
N VAL A 190 16.49 -18.42 -3.27
CA VAL A 190 15.50 -19.15 -4.07
C VAL A 190 15.61 -18.81 -5.56
N ARG A 191 15.90 -17.55 -5.88
CA ARG A 191 16.11 -17.05 -7.24
C ARG A 191 17.53 -17.30 -7.77
N LYS A 192 18.42 -17.87 -6.96
CA LYS A 192 19.81 -18.16 -7.30
C LYS A 192 20.56 -16.93 -7.83
N VAL A 193 20.26 -15.76 -7.26
CA VAL A 193 20.94 -14.53 -7.63
C VAL A 193 22.41 -14.65 -7.24
N ASP A 194 23.31 -14.42 -8.18
CA ASP A 194 24.74 -14.40 -7.90
C ASP A 194 25.20 -12.98 -7.59
N TYR A 195 25.39 -12.67 -6.31
CA TYR A 195 25.73 -11.33 -5.82
C TYR A 195 26.73 -11.39 -4.66
N ASP A 196 27.41 -10.28 -4.40
CA ASP A 196 28.18 -10.09 -3.18
C ASP A 196 27.23 -9.81 -2.01
N LYS A 197 26.92 -10.86 -1.26
CA LYS A 197 25.98 -10.81 -0.13
C LYS A 197 26.37 -9.74 0.89
N LYS A 198 27.64 -9.66 1.27
CA LYS A 198 28.08 -8.70 2.27
C LYS A 198 27.85 -7.28 1.78
N LYS A 199 28.28 -6.98 0.55
CA LYS A 199 28.14 -5.65 -0.04
C LYS A 199 26.69 -5.23 -0.25
N PHE A 200 25.82 -6.16 -0.67
CA PHE A 200 24.40 -5.84 -0.85
C PHE A 200 23.70 -5.55 0.47
N PHE A 201 23.94 -6.35 1.51
CA PHE A 201 23.34 -6.10 2.82
C PHE A 201 23.92 -4.86 3.51
N GLU A 202 25.17 -4.47 3.22
CA GLU A 202 25.69 -3.13 3.60
C GLU A 202 24.85 -1.99 3.00
N LYS A 203 24.33 -2.12 1.76
CA LYS A 203 23.42 -1.13 1.17
C LYS A 203 22.03 -1.15 1.80
N MET A 204 21.51 -2.33 2.11
CA MET A 204 20.23 -2.48 2.82
C MET A 204 20.29 -1.84 4.22
N ASP A 205 21.35 -2.09 4.97
CA ASP A 205 21.53 -1.48 6.30
C ASP A 205 21.65 0.06 6.20
N ALA A 206 22.27 0.58 5.13
CA ALA A 206 22.33 2.01 4.88
C ALA A 206 20.95 2.62 4.57
N GLU A 207 20.10 1.96 3.77
CA GLU A 207 18.73 2.40 3.53
C GLU A 207 17.88 2.38 4.80
N LEU A 208 18.00 1.32 5.61
CA LEU A 208 17.32 1.24 6.91
C LEU A 208 17.75 2.37 7.86
N ALA A 209 19.04 2.70 7.89
CA ALA A 209 19.56 3.79 8.70
C ALA A 209 19.07 5.17 8.22
N LYS A 210 18.98 5.38 6.89
CA LYS A 210 18.41 6.61 6.31
C LYS A 210 16.94 6.79 6.71
N GLU A 211 16.16 5.71 6.60
CA GLU A 211 14.74 5.73 6.96
C GLU A 211 14.53 5.97 8.46
N ALA A 212 15.29 5.28 9.32
CA ALA A 212 15.31 5.51 10.76
C ALA A 212 15.63 6.97 11.12
N ALA A 213 16.60 7.58 10.45
CA ALA A 213 16.97 8.98 10.66
C ALA A 213 15.86 9.95 10.21
N ARG A 214 15.22 9.68 9.06
CA ARG A 214 14.08 10.45 8.56
C ARG A 214 12.93 10.45 9.56
N GLN A 215 12.54 9.27 10.04
CA GLN A 215 11.45 9.11 11.00
C GLN A 215 11.75 9.78 12.34
N LYS A 216 12.99 9.65 12.84
CA LYS A 216 13.40 10.36 14.05
C LYS A 216 13.26 11.87 13.88
N ALA A 217 13.71 12.43 12.76
CA ALA A 217 13.57 13.85 12.47
C ALA A 217 12.11 14.29 12.39
N GLU A 218 11.23 13.46 11.83
CA GLU A 218 9.78 13.72 11.80
C GLU A 218 9.16 13.70 13.20
N MET A 219 9.53 12.74 14.06
CA MET A 219 9.06 12.70 15.45
C MET A 219 9.56 13.89 16.26
N ASP A 220 10.85 14.24 16.14
CA ASP A 220 11.45 15.38 16.83
C ASP A 220 10.80 16.71 16.39
N ALA A 221 10.33 16.83 15.15
CA ALA A 221 9.63 18.01 14.64
C ALA A 221 8.16 18.13 15.12
N MET A 222 7.58 17.04 15.63
CA MET A 222 6.21 17.03 16.17
C MET A 222 6.16 17.28 17.68
N GLN A 223 7.31 17.34 18.36
CA GLN A 223 7.45 17.66 19.79
C GLN A 223 7.66 19.16 20.01
#